data_AF-A0A1F5NVZ4-F1
#
_entry.id   AF-A0A1F5NVZ4-F1
#
_cell.length_a   1.000
_cell.length_b   1.000
_cell.length_c   1.000
_cell.angle_alpha   90.00
_cell.angle_beta   90.00
_cell.angle_gamma   90.00
#
_symmetry.space_group_name_H-M   'P 1'
#
loop_
_entity.id
_entity.type
_entity.pdbx_description
1 polymer ?
#
loop_
_entity_poly.entity_id
_entity_poly.type
_entity_poly.pdbx_seq_one_letter_code
_entity_poly.pdbx_strand_id
1 'polypeptide(L)'
;MSKKINMSFKTKIKIALLIILLLAGSYWYWWYDQTIKLRMEALQVVDDAESFTRIHSAIEVEFLRCQQFITQSEGDFGSFEYCTSFITWVNDNNLR
;
A
#
# COMPACT_ATOMS: atom_id res chain seq x y z
N MET A 1 -47.72 -30.47 -5.63
CA MET A 1 -48.87 -29.83 -4.96
C MET A 1 -48.40 -28.49 -4.39
N SER A 2 -48.57 -27.39 -5.13
CA SER A 2 -48.07 -26.07 -4.69
C SER A 2 -49.10 -25.44 -3.75
N LYS A 3 -48.79 -25.42 -2.45
CA LYS A 3 -49.63 -24.81 -1.41
C LYS A 3 -49.62 -23.30 -1.63
N LYS A 4 -50.70 -22.73 -2.18
CA LYS A 4 -50.90 -21.27 -2.25
C LYS A 4 -50.99 -20.74 -0.82
N ILE A 5 -49.89 -20.20 -0.31
CA ILE A 5 -49.86 -19.50 0.97
C ILE A 5 -50.62 -18.18 0.77
N ASN A 6 -51.91 -18.17 1.14
CA ASN A 6 -52.74 -16.98 1.04
C ASN A 6 -52.44 -16.06 2.23
N MET A 7 -51.35 -15.32 2.08
CA MET A 7 -50.80 -14.48 3.14
C MET A 7 -51.53 -13.12 3.17
N SER A 8 -51.99 -12.71 4.36
CA SER A 8 -52.64 -11.41 4.58
C SER A 8 -51.76 -10.25 4.09
N PHE A 9 -52.39 -9.21 3.52
CA PHE A 9 -51.71 -8.05 2.96
C PHE A 9 -50.74 -7.38 3.96
N LYS A 10 -51.11 -7.35 5.25
CA LYS A 10 -50.26 -6.85 6.34
C LYS A 10 -48.98 -7.67 6.53
N THR A 11 -49.05 -8.99 6.34
CA THR A 11 -47.90 -9.89 6.45
C THR A 11 -46.96 -9.75 5.25
N LYS A 12 -47.49 -9.51 4.05
CA LYS A 12 -46.66 -9.23 2.85
C LYS A 12 -45.84 -7.95 3.02
N ILE A 13 -46.44 -6.89 3.56
CA ILE A 13 -45.74 -5.63 3.84
C ILE A 13 -44.64 -5.83 4.88
N LYS A 14 -44.90 -6.57 5.96
CA LYS A 14 -43.87 -6.87 6.97
C LYS A 14 -42.67 -7.62 6.38
N ILE A 15 -42.92 -8.62 5.53
CA ILE A 15 -41.83 -9.36 4.87
C ILE A 15 -41.05 -8.47 3.89
N ALA A 16 -41.74 -7.63 3.10
CA ALA A 16 -41.08 -6.70 2.21
C ALA A 16 -40.17 -5.71 2.96
N LEU A 17 -40.64 -5.16 4.08
CA LEU A 17 -39.83 -4.31 4.96
C LEU A 17 -38.60 -5.03 5.52
N LEU A 18 -38.76 -6.30 5.90
CA LEU A 18 -37.66 -7.12 6.43
C LEU A 18 -36.59 -7.37 5.35
N ILE A 19 -37.00 -7.63 4.11
CA ILE A 19 -36.08 -7.77 2.98
C ILE A 19 -35.33 -6.48 2.71
N ILE A 20 -36.01 -5.33 2.71
CA ILE A 20 -35.37 -4.02 2.51
C ILE A 20 -34.34 -3.75 3.60
N LEU A 21 -34.66 -4.06 4.87
CA LEU A 21 -33.74 -3.93 5.99
C LEU A 21 -32.50 -4.81 5.83
N LEU A 22 -32.67 -6.05 5.39
CA LEU A 22 -31.55 -6.97 5.14
C LEU A 22 -30.66 -6.48 4.00
N LEU A 23 -31.26 -6.01 2.90
CA LEU A 23 -30.51 -5.47 1.77
C LEU A 23 -29.73 -4.21 2.18
N ALA A 24 -30.37 -3.27 2.88
CA ALA A 24 -29.73 -2.06 3.37
C ALA A 24 -28.57 -2.38 4.34
N GLY A 25 -28.76 -3.30 5.27
CA GLY A 25 -27.71 -3.74 6.20
C GLY A 25 -26.53 -4.40 5.48
N SER A 26 -26.80 -5.26 4.49
CA SER A 26 -25.74 -5.91 3.71
C SER A 26 -24.92 -4.91 2.88
N TYR A 27 -25.58 -3.94 2.25
CA TYR A 27 -24.91 -2.89 1.49
C TYR A 27 -24.06 -1.99 2.39
N TRP A 28 -24.59 -1.60 3.55
CA TRP A 28 -23.86 -0.80 4.53
C TRP A 28 -22.61 -1.51 5.03
N TYR A 29 -22.72 -2.80 5.38
CA TYR A 29 -21.59 -3.59 5.83
C TYR A 29 -20.50 -3.72 4.76
N TRP A 30 -20.89 -4.01 3.52
CA TRP A 30 -19.96 -4.08 2.39
C TRP A 30 -19.24 -2.75 2.16
N TRP A 31 -19.97 -1.62 2.21
CA TRP A 31 -19.37 -0.30 2.04
C TRP A 31 -18.39 0.04 3.18
N TYR A 32 -18.73 -0.31 4.42
CA TYR A 32 -17.85 -0.13 5.57
C TYR A 32 -16.56 -0.96 5.47
N ASP A 33 -16.65 -2.23 5.06
CA ASP A 33 -15.48 -3.08 4.84
C ASP A 33 -14.54 -2.52 3.76
N GLN A 34 -15.09 -2.06 2.63
CA GLN A 34 -14.29 -1.44 1.57
C GLN A 34 -13.57 -0.20 2.06
N THR A 35 -14.26 0.71 2.76
CA THR A 35 -13.64 1.94 3.26
C THR A 35 -12.52 1.68 4.27
N ILE A 36 -12.65 0.67 5.13
CA ILE A 36 -11.55 0.25 6.02
C ILE A 36 -10.38 -0.30 5.24
N LYS A 37 -10.61 -1.17 4.25
CA LYS A 37 -9.55 -1.74 3.41
C LYS A 37 -8.75 -0.64 2.71
N LEU A 38 -9.44 0.32 2.08
CA LEU A 38 -8.78 1.46 1.46
C LEU A 38 -7.94 2.27 2.46
N ARG A 39 -8.42 2.44 3.69
CA ARG A 39 -7.67 3.16 4.72
C ARG A 39 -6.41 2.40 5.16
N MET A 40 -6.50 1.09 5.30
CA MET A 40 -5.35 0.24 5.64
C MET A 40 -4.32 0.23 4.52
N GLU A 41 -4.76 0.09 3.27
CA GLU A 41 -3.88 0.16 2.09
C GLU A 41 -3.20 1.54 1.99
N ALA A 42 -3.93 2.63 2.23
CA ALA A 42 -3.35 3.97 2.23
C ALA A 42 -2.30 4.15 3.33
N LEU A 43 -2.55 3.62 4.54
CA LEU A 43 -1.56 3.66 5.63
C LEU A 43 -0.31 2.83 5.28
N GLN A 44 -0.49 1.66 4.68
CA GLN A 44 0.62 0.81 4.27
C GLN A 44 1.44 1.48 3.17
N VAL A 45 0.81 2.08 2.16
CA VAL A 45 1.52 2.83 1.10
C VAL A 45 2.29 4.01 1.68
N VAL A 46 1.75 4.70 2.69
CA VAL A 46 2.47 5.80 3.36
C VAL A 46 3.68 5.29 4.14
N ASP A 47 3.53 4.19 4.88
CA ASP A 47 4.64 3.57 5.63
C ASP A 47 5.74 3.04 4.68
N ASP A 48 5.33 2.41 3.58
CA ASP A 48 6.23 1.96 2.52
C ASP A 48 6.93 3.16 1.86
N ALA A 49 6.22 4.26 1.60
CA ALA A 49 6.81 5.47 1.04
C ALA A 49 7.78 6.16 2.03
N GLU A 50 7.47 6.17 3.33
CA GLU A 50 8.35 6.74 4.35
C GLU A 50 9.63 5.91 4.48
N SER A 51 9.51 4.58 4.53
CA SER A 51 10.65 3.67 4.57
C SER A 51 11.50 3.79 3.30
N PHE A 52 10.87 3.89 2.12
CA PHE A 52 11.56 4.12 0.85
C PHE A 52 12.30 5.45 0.86
N THR A 53 11.68 6.53 1.34
CA THR A 53 12.32 7.86 1.42
C THR A 53 13.56 7.84 2.32
N ARG A 54 13.50 7.14 3.47
CA ARG A 54 14.65 6.96 4.37
C ARG A 54 15.78 6.16 3.73
N ILE A 55 15.46 5.06 3.04
CA ILE A 55 16.46 4.25 2.34
C ILE A 55 17.07 5.04 1.18
N HIS A 56 16.25 5.72 0.38
CA HIS A 56 16.70 6.53 -0.75
C HIS A 56 17.63 7.66 -0.31
N SER A 57 17.27 8.39 0.75
CA SER A 57 18.14 9.44 1.31
C SER A 57 19.47 8.89 1.84
N ALA A 58 19.47 7.71 2.47
CA ALA A 58 20.71 7.06 2.89
C ALA A 58 21.59 6.68 1.68
N ILE A 59 20.99 6.15 0.61
CA ILE A 59 21.69 5.82 -0.65
C ILE A 59 22.27 7.09 -1.28
N GLU A 60 21.52 8.18 -1.33
CA GLU A 60 21.96 9.44 -1.91
C GLU A 60 23.15 10.05 -1.14
N VAL A 61 23.10 10.04 0.19
CA VAL A 61 24.21 10.50 1.04
C VAL A 61 25.46 9.65 0.80
N GLU A 62 25.31 8.32 0.75
CA GLU A 62 26.43 7.41 0.51
C GLU A 62 27.00 7.55 -0.91
N PHE A 63 26.14 7.77 -1.91
CA PHE A 63 26.52 8.03 -3.28
C PHE A 63 27.36 9.31 -3.38
N LEU A 64 26.91 10.40 -2.75
CA LEU A 64 27.65 11.66 -2.71
C LEU A 64 28.98 11.50 -1.98
N ARG A 65 29.01 10.78 -0.86
CA ARG A 65 30.25 10.45 -0.12
C ARG A 65 31.24 9.71 -1.02
N CYS A 66 30.79 8.67 -1.71
CA CYS A 66 31.62 7.88 -2.60
C CYS A 66 32.07 8.64 -3.84
N GLN A 67 31.22 9.50 -4.40
CA GLN A 67 31.60 10.37 -5.50
C GLN A 67 32.69 11.35 -5.09
N GLN A 68 32.54 11.99 -3.92
CA GLN A 68 33.54 12.89 -3.35
C GLN A 68 34.86 12.16 -3.05
N PHE A 69 34.79 10.95 -2.49
CA PHE A 69 35.96 10.12 -2.19
C PHE A 69 36.75 9.78 -3.45
N ILE A 70 36.08 9.33 -4.52
CA ILE A 70 36.73 9.02 -5.81
C ILE A 70 37.36 10.29 -6.41
N THR A 71 36.68 11.43 -6.36
CA THR A 71 37.23 12.69 -6.92
C THR A 71 38.46 13.20 -6.18
N GLN A 72 38.61 12.89 -4.88
CA GLN A 72 39.76 13.32 -4.09
C GLN A 72 41.03 12.50 -4.37
N SER A 73 40.93 11.36 -5.09
CA SER A 73 42.06 10.52 -5.52
C SER A 73 43.01 10.07 -4.40
N GLU A 74 42.61 10.19 -3.13
CA GLU A 74 43.37 9.80 -1.95
C GLU A 74 42.55 8.81 -1.12
N GLY A 75 43.09 7.61 -0.88
CA GLY A 75 42.40 6.60 -0.08
C GLY A 75 42.95 5.17 -0.22
N ASP A 76 42.49 4.29 0.68
CA ASP A 76 42.79 2.86 0.66
C ASP A 76 42.06 2.16 -0.52
N PHE A 77 42.74 1.19 -1.16
CA PHE A 77 42.27 0.49 -2.35
C PHE A 77 40.90 -0.18 -2.11
N GLY A 78 40.69 -0.75 -0.92
CA GLY A 78 39.42 -1.39 -0.57
C GLY A 78 38.23 -0.42 -0.51
N SER A 79 38.47 0.83 -0.08
CA SER A 79 37.43 1.86 -0.05
C SER A 79 37.07 2.36 -1.46
N PHE A 80 38.06 2.38 -2.35
CA PHE A 80 37.87 2.75 -3.75
C PHE A 80 37.04 1.70 -4.52
N GLU A 81 37.37 0.42 -4.37
CA GLU A 81 36.63 -0.68 -4.98
C GLU A 81 35.17 -0.74 -4.49
N TYR A 82 34.96 -0.55 -3.18
CA TYR A 82 33.62 -0.42 -2.60
C TYR A 82 32.84 0.73 -3.24
N CYS A 83 33.40 1.95 -3.24
CA CYS A 83 32.69 3.12 -3.74
C CYS A 83 32.38 3.04 -5.24
N THR A 84 33.29 2.46 -6.02
CA THR A 84 33.06 2.22 -7.45
C THR A 84 31.92 1.22 -7.65
N SER A 85 31.95 0.10 -6.94
CA SER A 85 30.90 -0.93 -7.01
C SER A 85 29.55 -0.41 -6.55
N PHE A 86 29.54 0.41 -5.49
CA PHE A 86 28.33 1.04 -4.96
C PHE A 86 27.71 2.00 -5.97
N ILE A 87 28.50 2.89 -6.58
CA ILE A 87 28.01 3.83 -7.61
C ILE A 87 27.46 3.08 -8.82
N THR A 88 28.14 2.03 -9.28
CA THR A 88 27.65 1.19 -10.39
C THR A 88 26.32 0.54 -10.02
N TRP A 89 26.20 -0.04 -8.83
CA TRP A 89 24.95 -0.63 -8.36
C TRP A 89 23.80 0.38 -8.29
N VAL A 90 24.05 1.60 -7.79
CA VAL A 90 23.03 2.67 -7.75
C VAL A 90 22.56 3.05 -9.15
N ASN A 91 23.49 3.18 -10.11
CA ASN A 91 23.17 3.54 -11.49
C ASN A 91 22.40 2.44 -12.22
N ASP A 92 22.81 1.18 -12.07
CA ASP A 92 22.19 0.03 -12.74
C ASP A 92 20.74 -0.20 -12.26
N ASN A 93 20.46 0.13 -11.00
CA ASN A 93 19.11 -0.02 -10.41
C ASN A 93 18.27 1.26 -10.51
N ASN A 94 18.78 2.33 -11.15
CA ASN A 94 18.11 3.62 -11.30
C ASN A 94 17.59 4.18 -9.96
N LEU A 95 18.42 4.07 -8.91
CA LEU A 95 18.13 4.54 -7.55
C LEU A 95 18.58 6.00 -7.33
N ARG A 96 18.55 6.79 -8.41
CA ARG A 96 19.00 8.18 -8.46
C ARG A 96 17.89 9.08 -8.99
#